data_AF-A0A833LVR7-F1
#
_entry.id   AF-A0A833LVR7-F1
#
_cell.length_a   1.000
_cell.length_b   1.000
_cell.length_c   1.000
_cell.angle_alpha   90.00
_cell.angle_beta   90.00
_cell.angle_gamma   90.00
#
_symmetry.space_group_name_H-M   'P 1'
#
loop_
_entity.id
_entity.type
_entity.pdbx_description
1 polymer ?
#
loop_
_entity_poly.entity_id
_entity_poly.type
_entity_poly.pdbx_seq_one_letter_code
_entity_poly.pdbx_strand_id
1 'polypeptide(L)'
;MRPFEDAVAILVVLTTDLRDHHRDAFDAAMPDLLRLTRGKASALAYVRRIVAVELNSPHNPQWQVSAGEFERRRQQVFLGLSAQTQ
;
A
#
# COMPACT_ATOMS: atom_id res chain seq x y z
N MET A 1 -12.37 4.75 -12.74
CA MET A 1 -11.67 5.21 -11.54
C MET A 1 -11.83 4.23 -10.38
N ARG A 2 -13.04 3.77 -10.06
CA ARG A 2 -13.34 2.73 -9.04
C ARG A 2 -12.29 1.62 -8.80
N PRO A 3 -11.78 0.88 -9.80
CA PRO A 3 -10.80 -0.19 -9.54
C PRO A 3 -9.48 0.29 -8.91
N PHE A 4 -9.10 1.55 -9.11
CA PHE A 4 -7.91 2.14 -8.49
C PHE A 4 -8.18 2.65 -7.08
N GLU A 5 -9.38 3.18 -6.84
CA GLU A 5 -9.83 3.59 -5.50
C GLU A 5 -9.91 2.37 -4.59
N ASP A 6 -10.49 1.27 -5.07
CA ASP A 6 -10.56 0.00 -4.36
C ASP A 6 -9.15 -0.55 -4.08
N ALA A 7 -8.25 -0.51 -5.08
CA ALA A 7 -6.89 -0.98 -4.92
C ALA A 7 -6.10 -0.18 -3.87
N VAL A 8 -6.28 1.14 -3.84
CA VAL A 8 -5.68 2.01 -2.82
C VAL A 8 -6.24 1.70 -1.44
N ALA A 9 -7.56 1.58 -1.31
CA ALA A 9 -8.21 1.26 -0.04
C ALA A 9 -7.72 -0.09 0.50
N ILE A 10 -7.66 -1.11 -0.35
CA ILE A 10 -7.13 -2.43 0.01
C ILE A 10 -5.67 -2.33 0.43
N LEU A 11 -4.83 -1.60 -0.31
CA LEU A 11 -3.41 -1.44 0.03
C LEU A 11 -3.21 -0.76 1.39
N VAL A 12 -4.01 0.27 1.69
CA VAL A 12 -3.99 0.95 2.98
C VAL A 12 -4.39 -0.01 4.09
N VAL A 13 -5.54 -0.68 3.96
CA VAL A 13 -6.04 -1.66 4.95
C VAL A 13 -5.05 -2.81 5.18
N LEU A 14 -4.44 -3.35 4.12
CA LEU A 14 -3.43 -4.40 4.26
C LEU A 14 -2.16 -3.88 4.96
N THR A 15 -1.89 -2.59 4.88
CA THR A 15 -0.73 -1.97 5.56
C THR A 15 -1.03 -1.66 7.03
N THR A 16 -2.24 -1.21 7.36
CA THR A 16 -2.61 -0.72 8.71
C THR A 16 -3.37 -1.73 9.56
N ASP A 17 -4.34 -2.46 9.01
CA ASP A 17 -5.32 -3.21 9.80
C ASP A 17 -5.13 -4.73 9.74
N LEU A 18 -4.24 -5.19 8.85
CA LEU A 18 -3.89 -6.59 8.75
C LEU A 18 -2.86 -6.96 9.83
N ARG A 19 -3.18 -7.94 10.68
CA ARG A 19 -2.28 -8.40 11.76
C ARG A 19 -0.96 -8.94 11.22
N ASP A 20 0.06 -8.95 12.08
CA ASP A 20 1.42 -9.38 11.72
C ASP A 20 1.47 -10.82 11.18
N HIS A 21 0.70 -11.75 11.77
CA HIS A 21 0.67 -13.15 11.33
C HIS A 21 0.01 -13.36 9.96
N HIS A 22 -0.58 -12.32 9.37
CA HIS A 22 -1.09 -12.34 8.00
C HIS A 22 -0.11 -11.68 7.02
N ARG A 23 1.16 -11.54 7.38
CA ARG A 23 2.23 -11.06 6.49
C ARG A 23 2.16 -11.69 5.10
N ASP A 24 1.95 -12.99 5.00
CA ASP A 24 1.89 -13.71 3.72
C ASP A 24 0.75 -13.20 2.81
N ALA A 25 -0.38 -12.80 3.39
CA ALA A 25 -1.49 -12.24 2.63
C ALA A 25 -1.15 -10.85 2.06
N PHE A 26 -0.43 -10.03 2.82
CA PHE A 26 0.12 -8.77 2.32
C PHE A 26 1.11 -9.02 1.17
N ASP A 27 2.09 -9.90 1.40
CA ASP A 27 3.14 -10.18 0.42
C ASP A 27 2.57 -10.79 -0.88
N ALA A 28 1.48 -11.55 -0.79
CA ALA A 28 0.77 -12.09 -1.95
C ALA A 28 -0.07 -11.06 -2.71
N ALA A 29 -0.80 -10.19 -2.01
CA ALA A 29 -1.73 -9.24 -2.63
C ALA A 29 -1.03 -7.99 -3.22
N MET A 30 0.07 -7.56 -2.60
CA MET A 30 0.75 -6.31 -2.93
C MET A 30 1.24 -6.24 -4.40
N PRO A 31 1.87 -7.27 -4.98
CA PRO A 31 2.27 -7.26 -6.39
C PRO A 31 1.11 -7.08 -7.37
N ASP A 32 -0.04 -7.70 -7.09
CA ASP A 32 -1.23 -7.60 -7.93
C ASP A 32 -1.84 -6.19 -7.88
N LEU A 33 -1.91 -5.60 -6.70
CA LEU A 33 -2.36 -4.22 -6.52
C LEU A 33 -1.45 -3.22 -7.28
N LEU A 34 -0.13 -3.41 -7.20
CA LEU A 34 0.84 -2.62 -7.95
C LEU A 34 0.74 -2.83 -9.47
N ARG A 35 0.38 -4.03 -9.93
CA ARG A 35 0.22 -4.32 -11.36
C ARG A 35 -0.93 -3.53 -11.99
N LEU A 36 -1.94 -3.15 -11.21
CA LEU A 36 -3.07 -2.36 -11.72
C LEU A 36 -2.64 -1.00 -12.28
N THR A 37 -1.61 -0.38 -11.68
CA THR A 37 -1.08 0.94 -12.05
C THR A 37 0.06 0.91 -13.06
N ARG A 38 0.60 -0.27 -13.38
CA ARG A 38 1.75 -0.40 -14.31
C ARG A 38 1.40 0.13 -15.70
N GLY A 39 2.25 0.99 -16.25
CA GLY A 39 2.07 1.62 -17.57
C GLY A 39 0.92 2.63 -17.65
N LYS A 40 0.31 3.00 -16.51
CA LYS A 40 -0.80 3.97 -16.43
C LYS A 40 -0.37 5.18 -15.61
N ALA A 41 0.34 6.12 -16.23
CA ALA A 41 0.98 7.26 -15.55
C ALA A 41 0.01 8.07 -14.66
N SER A 42 -1.22 8.34 -15.12
CA SER A 42 -2.22 9.09 -14.34
C SER A 42 -2.73 8.30 -13.13
N ALA A 43 -2.97 7.00 -13.30
CA ALA A 43 -3.38 6.12 -12.21
C ALA A 43 -2.25 5.96 -11.19
N LEU A 44 -1.01 5.78 -11.63
CA LEU A 44 0.16 5.69 -10.76
C LEU A 44 0.36 6.98 -9.95
N ALA A 45 0.23 8.16 -10.58
CA ALA A 45 0.32 9.44 -9.88
C ALA A 45 -0.80 9.60 -8.84
N TYR A 46 -2.03 9.20 -9.18
CA TYR A 46 -3.16 9.21 -8.27
C TYR A 46 -2.93 8.30 -7.05
N VAL A 47 -2.55 7.04 -7.28
CA VAL A 47 -2.27 6.07 -6.21
C VAL A 47 -1.12 6.57 -5.31
N ARG A 48 -0.02 7.05 -5.88
CA ARG A 48 1.10 7.62 -5.11
C ARG A 48 0.64 8.75 -4.19
N ARG A 49 -0.21 9.65 -4.70
CA ARG A 49 -0.73 10.77 -3.91
C ARG A 49 -1.56 10.29 -2.72
N ILE A 50 -2.51 9.38 -2.93
CA ILE A 50 -3.38 8.93 -1.84
C ILE A 50 -2.60 8.09 -0.84
N VAL A 51 -1.77 7.15 -1.31
CA VAL A 51 -0.90 6.35 -0.43
C VAL A 51 0.02 7.22 0.42
N ALA A 52 0.57 8.30 -0.14
CA ALA A 52 1.37 9.25 0.62
C ALA A 52 0.56 9.99 1.69
N VAL A 53 -0.73 10.28 1.46
CA VAL A 53 -1.60 10.89 2.47
C VAL A 53 -1.90 9.90 3.59
N GLU A 54 -2.28 8.68 3.25
CA GLU A 54 -2.76 7.69 4.22
C GLU A 54 -1.61 7.04 5.01
N LEU A 55 -0.49 6.73 4.36
CA LEU A 55 0.57 5.90 4.96
C LEU A 55 1.82 6.68 5.39
N ASN A 56 1.93 7.99 5.13
CA ASN A 56 3.09 8.79 5.56
C ASN A 56 2.98 9.32 7.00
N SER A 57 1.99 8.85 7.76
CA SER A 57 1.86 9.13 9.19
C SER A 57 2.65 8.10 10.02
N PRO A 58 3.11 8.46 11.23
CA PRO A 58 3.62 7.48 12.18
C PRO A 58 2.60 6.37 12.46
N HIS A 59 3.08 5.22 12.93
CA HIS A 59 2.22 4.12 13.36
C HIS A 59 1.19 4.60 14.40
N ASN A 60 -0.07 4.21 14.22
CA ASN A 60 -1.13 4.43 15.20
C ASN A 60 -1.26 3.21 16.12
N PRO A 61 -1.13 3.35 17.45
CA PRO A 61 -1.31 2.25 18.39
C PRO A 61 -2.68 1.54 18.35
N GLN A 62 -3.70 2.14 17.73
CA GLN A 62 -5.02 1.54 17.53
C GLN A 62 -5.05 0.53 16.37
N TRP A 63 -4.05 0.54 15.50
CA TRP A 63 -3.93 -0.40 14.40
C TRP A 63 -3.59 -1.81 14.89
N GLN A 64 -4.06 -2.82 14.16
CA GLN A 64 -3.83 -4.22 14.54
C GLN A 64 -2.45 -4.76 14.12
N VAL A 65 -1.75 -4.03 13.26
CA VAL A 65 -0.37 -4.30 12.87
C VAL A 65 0.60 -3.71 13.91
N SER A 66 1.74 -4.35 14.16
CA SER A 66 2.79 -3.74 14.98
C SER A 66 3.47 -2.57 14.25
N ALA A 67 4.10 -1.67 15.00
CA ALA A 67 4.85 -0.55 14.42
C ALA A 67 5.98 -1.02 13.48
N GLY A 68 6.66 -2.12 13.82
CA GLY A 68 7.73 -2.68 13.00
C GLY A 68 7.20 -3.27 11.69
N GLU A 69 6.09 -3.99 11.74
CA GLU A 69 5.48 -4.57 10.54
C GLU A 69 4.81 -3.51 9.66
N PHE A 70 4.19 -2.49 10.26
CA PHE A 70 3.70 -1.31 9.54
C PHE A 70 4.83 -0.64 8.75
N GLU A 71 5.95 -0.33 9.41
CA GLU A 71 7.07 0.35 8.76
C GLU A 71 7.64 -0.50 7.61
N ARG A 72 7.77 -1.81 7.79
CA ARG A 72 8.19 -2.74 6.73
C ARG A 72 7.25 -2.66 5.52
N ARG A 73 5.94 -2.83 5.74
CA ARG A 73 4.92 -2.82 4.68
C ARG A 73 4.86 -1.47 3.98
N ARG A 74 4.89 -0.38 4.76
CA ARG A 74 4.96 1.00 4.27
C ARG A 74 6.13 1.16 3.31
N GLN A 75 7.35 0.78 3.73
CA GLN A 75 8.53 0.85 2.89
C GLN A 75 8.38 0.02 1.60
N GLN A 76 7.88 -1.22 1.69
CA GLN A 76 7.62 -2.05 0.51
C GLN A 76 6.67 -1.36 -0.46
N VAL A 77 5.56 -0.78 0.03
CA VAL A 77 4.59 -0.05 -0.79
C VAL A 77 5.25 1.13 -1.50
N PHE A 78 5.95 1.99 -0.77
CA PHE A 78 6.59 3.17 -1.36
C PHE A 78 7.65 2.77 -2.39
N LEU A 79 8.48 1.76 -2.10
CA LEU A 79 9.49 1.25 -3.03
C LEU A 79 8.83 0.66 -4.29
N GLY A 80 7.79 -0.17 -4.12
CA GLY A 80 7.08 -0.81 -5.22
C GLY A 80 6.37 0.18 -6.13
N LEU A 81 5.79 1.25 -5.57
CA LEU A 81 5.22 2.35 -6.36
C LEU A 81 6.30 3.19 -7.03
N SER A 82 7.43 3.44 -6.37
CA SER A 82 8.53 4.26 -6.91
C SER A 82 9.25 3.56 -8.07
N ALA A 83 9.40 2.24 -8.00
CA ALA A 83 10.02 1.43 -9.04
C ALA A 83 9.22 1.38 -10.36
N GLN A 84 7.94 1.72 -10.33
CA GLN A 84 7.15 1.87 -11.56
C GLN A 84 7.53 3.19 -12.24
N THR A 85 8.34 3.11 -13.30
CA THR A 85 8.59 4.24 -14.19
C THR A 85 7.33 4.55 -15.01
N GLN A 86 7.15 5.83 -15.37
CA GLN A 86 6.04 6.28 -16.22
C GLN A 86 6.22 5.80 -17.66
#